data_AF-A0A443P198-F1
#
_entry.id   AF-A0A443P198-F1
#
_cell.length_a   1.000
_cell.length_b   1.000
_cell.length_c   1.000
_cell.angle_alpha   90.00
_cell.angle_beta   90.00
_cell.angle_gamma   90.00
#
_symmetry.space_group_name_H-M   'P 1'
#
loop_
_entity.id
_entity.type
_entity.pdbx_description
1 polymer ?
#
loop_
_entity_poly.entity_id
_entity_poly.type
_entity_poly.pdbx_seq_one_letter_code
_entity_poly.pdbx_strand_id
1 'polypeptide(L)'
;MGGEASTFGDIYSYGILLLEMFIGKKPTDEIFNGSLSLHQFAKMALPERVMAIVDQRLLLVEAEVLNESQTPINAESKLEMCLISTFKVGIACSMISIKDRMAIGDATVEMLRIRNSYMGVGIHARNN
;
A
#
# COMPACT_ATOMS: atom_id res chain seq x y z
N MET A 1 11.19 4.90 23.71
CA MET A 1 11.96 3.81 23.09
C MET A 1 12.47 4.33 21.76
N GLY A 2 13.79 4.40 21.60
CA GLY A 2 14.44 4.64 20.31
C GLY A 2 15.64 3.70 20.27
N GLY A 3 15.60 2.72 19.37
CA GLY A 3 16.78 1.93 19.05
C GLY A 3 17.73 2.74 18.16
N GLU A 4 18.93 2.23 17.92
CA GLU A 4 19.82 2.82 16.91
C GLU A 4 19.16 2.79 15.54
N ALA A 5 19.39 3.85 14.75
CA ALA A 5 18.94 3.92 13.37
C ALA A 5 19.50 2.72 12.58
N SER A 6 18.65 2.07 11.80
CA SER A 6 19.04 0.92 10.99
C SER A 6 18.19 0.86 9.72
N THR A 7 18.79 0.32 8.66
CA THR A 7 18.09 0.08 7.40
C THR A 7 16.85 -0.80 7.60
N PHE A 8 16.91 -1.77 8.51
CA PHE A 8 15.74 -2.57 8.88
C PHE A 8 14.64 -1.72 9.51
N GLY A 9 14.98 -0.83 10.43
CA GLY A 9 14.03 0.12 11.02
C GLY A 9 13.41 1.06 9.97
N ASP A 10 14.21 1.52 9.01
CA ASP A 10 13.74 2.37 7.92
C ASP A 10 12.74 1.62 7.01
N ILE A 11 13.02 0.35 6.67
CA ILE A 11 12.10 -0.49 5.88
C ILE A 11 10.76 -0.70 6.60
N TYR A 12 10.83 -0.97 7.91
CA TYR A 12 9.61 -1.11 8.72
C TYR A 12 8.79 0.18 8.68
N SER A 13 9.45 1.32 8.91
CA SER A 13 8.84 2.64 8.91
C SER A 13 8.26 2.99 7.54
N TYR A 14 8.95 2.63 6.46
CA TYR A 14 8.45 2.75 5.09
C TYR A 14 7.15 1.96 4.89
N GLY A 15 7.09 0.72 5.37
CA GLY A 15 5.88 -0.11 5.28
C GLY A 15 4.69 0.52 6.03
N ILE A 16 4.93 1.04 7.23
CA ILE A 16 3.90 1.74 8.01
C ILE A 16 3.45 3.03 7.33
N LEU A 17 4.39 3.84 6.85
CA LEU A 17 4.10 5.08 6.14
C LEU A 17 3.29 4.82 4.86
N LEU A 18 3.64 3.78 4.11
CA LEU A 18 2.89 3.39 2.91
C LEU A 18 1.43 3.06 3.27
N LEU A 19 1.20 2.27 4.33
CA LEU A 19 -0.15 1.97 4.79
C LEU A 19 -0.89 3.23 5.30
N GLU A 20 -0.20 4.10 6.03
CA GLU A 20 -0.75 5.36 6.56
C GLU A 20 -1.23 6.27 5.43
N MET A 21 -0.46 6.41 4.36
CA MET A 21 -0.82 7.25 3.20
C MET A 21 -2.16 6.83 2.57
N PHE A 22 -2.41 5.53 2.43
CA PHE A 22 -3.62 5.03 1.76
C PHE A 22 -4.81 4.84 2.71
N ILE A 23 -4.57 4.54 3.98
CA ILE A 23 -5.64 4.39 5.00
C ILE A 23 -6.11 5.75 5.52
N GLY A 24 -5.25 6.78 5.42
CA GLY A 24 -5.53 8.13 5.90
C GLY A 24 -5.62 8.23 7.42
N LYS A 25 -4.97 7.31 8.15
CA LYS A 25 -4.96 7.26 9.63
C LYS A 25 -3.55 7.12 10.14
N LYS A 26 -3.23 7.88 11.19
CA LYS A 26 -1.91 7.87 11.78
C LYS A 26 -1.71 6.60 12.59
N PRO A 27 -0.50 6.02 12.64
CA PRO A 27 -0.18 4.89 13.51
C PRO A 27 -0.44 5.16 15.00
N THR A 28 -0.54 6.44 15.39
CA THR A 28 -0.81 6.92 16.75
C THR A 28 -2.27 7.28 17.01
N ASP A 29 -3.17 7.14 16.03
CA ASP A 29 -4.59 7.39 16.24
C ASP A 29 -5.15 6.43 17.31
N GLU A 30 -6.09 6.91 18.13
CA GLU A 30 -6.56 6.18 19.33
C GLU A 30 -7.10 4.77 19.05
N ILE A 31 -7.62 4.53 17.84
CA ILE A 31 -8.11 3.22 17.42
C ILE A 31 -6.99 2.17 17.34
N PHE A 32 -5.73 2.60 17.18
CA PHE A 32 -4.57 1.74 17.13
C PHE A 32 -3.91 1.70 18.50
N ASN A 33 -4.46 0.84 19.36
CA ASN A 33 -3.97 0.66 20.73
C ASN A 33 -3.73 -0.82 21.03
N GLY A 34 -2.84 -1.06 22.01
CA GLY A 34 -2.52 -2.40 22.49
C GLY A 34 -2.08 -3.35 21.38
N SER A 35 -2.97 -4.25 21.00
CA SER A 35 -2.73 -5.32 20.02
C SER A 35 -3.19 -5.01 18.60
N LEU A 36 -3.75 -3.83 18.32
CA LEU A 36 -4.17 -3.43 16.97
C LEU A 36 -3.27 -2.31 16.46
N SER A 37 -2.31 -2.68 15.62
CA SER A 37 -1.48 -1.75 14.85
C SER A 37 -2.08 -1.47 13.47
N LEU A 38 -1.63 -0.39 12.82
CA LEU A 38 -1.98 -0.09 11.42
C LEU A 38 -1.63 -1.26 10.47
N HIS A 39 -0.51 -1.96 10.72
CA HIS A 39 -0.14 -3.19 10.01
C HIS A 39 -1.21 -4.27 10.13
N GLN A 40 -1.66 -4.55 11.36
CA GLN A 40 -2.67 -5.59 11.60
C GLN A 40 -4.02 -5.20 11.02
N PHE A 41 -4.40 -3.92 11.14
CA PHE A 41 -5.62 -3.39 10.53
C PHE A 41 -5.63 -3.60 9.02
N ALA A 42 -4.54 -3.24 8.33
CA ALA A 42 -4.37 -3.52 6.90
C ALA A 42 -4.44 -5.02 6.58
N LYS A 43 -3.73 -5.84 7.36
CA LYS A 43 -3.67 -7.30 7.15
C LYS A 43 -5.04 -7.98 7.31
N MET A 44 -5.85 -7.54 8.27
CA MET A 44 -7.20 -8.08 8.51
C MET A 44 -8.21 -7.68 7.43
N ALA A 45 -7.96 -6.59 6.71
CA ALA A 45 -8.85 -6.12 5.66
C ALA A 45 -8.59 -6.76 4.30
N LEU A 46 -7.44 -7.41 4.10
CA LEU A 46 -7.09 -7.98 2.80
C LEU A 46 -7.63 -9.40 2.57
N PRO A 47 -7.98 -9.74 1.31
CA PRO A 47 -8.21 -8.81 0.20
C PRO A 47 -9.62 -8.16 0.24
N GLU A 48 -10.61 -8.80 0.88
CA GLU A 48 -12.04 -8.54 0.61
C GLU A 48 -12.58 -7.22 1.15
N ARG A 49 -11.85 -6.54 2.04
CA ARG A 49 -12.30 -5.31 2.71
C ARG A 49 -11.33 -4.14 2.50
N VAL A 50 -10.41 -4.23 1.54
CA VAL A 50 -9.41 -3.18 1.29
C VAL A 50 -10.07 -1.83 1.03
N MET A 51 -11.13 -1.80 0.22
CA MET A 51 -11.85 -0.58 -0.15
C MET A 51 -12.54 0.08 1.05
N ALA A 52 -12.89 -0.70 2.08
CA ALA A 52 -13.58 -0.21 3.27
C ALA A 52 -12.65 0.54 4.24
N ILE A 53 -11.33 0.37 4.12
CA ILE A 53 -10.36 0.95 5.06
C ILE A 53 -9.51 2.07 4.46
N VAL A 54 -9.61 2.27 3.14
CA VAL A 54 -8.90 3.32 2.40
C VAL A 54 -9.48 4.69 2.70
N ASP A 55 -8.65 5.72 2.65
CA ASP A 55 -9.08 7.11 2.82
C ASP A 55 -10.14 7.48 1.78
N GLN A 56 -11.33 7.87 2.25
CA GLN A 56 -12.43 8.29 1.39
C GLN A 56 -12.04 9.48 0.51
N ARG A 57 -11.13 10.34 0.95
CA ARG A 57 -10.62 11.47 0.15
C ARG A 57 -9.87 10.99 -1.09
N LEU A 58 -9.13 9.89 -0.98
CA LEU A 58 -8.45 9.27 -2.12
C LEU A 58 -9.46 8.74 -3.14
N LEU A 59 -10.52 8.06 -2.65
CA LEU A 59 -11.58 7.52 -3.50
C LEU A 59 -12.36 8.61 -4.25
N LEU A 60 -12.59 9.76 -3.59
CA LEU A 60 -13.24 10.91 -4.21
C LEU A 60 -12.39 11.51 -5.34
N VAL A 61 -11.09 11.70 -5.12
CA VAL A 61 -10.17 12.20 -6.14
C VAL A 61 -10.12 11.26 -7.35
N GLU A 62 -10.07 9.95 -7.12
CA GLU A 62 -10.07 8.98 -8.22
C GLU A 62 -11.39 9.05 -9.02
N ALA A 63 -12.54 9.14 -8.35
CA ALA A 63 -13.83 9.24 -9.02
C ALA A 63 -13.95 10.51 -9.89
N GLU A 64 -13.37 11.64 -9.46
CA GLU A 64 -13.32 12.88 -10.25
C GLU A 64 -12.50 12.71 -11.54
N VAL A 65 -11.35 12.04 -11.46
CA VAL A 65 -10.46 11.78 -12.63
C VAL A 65 -11.10 10.81 -13.64
N LEU A 66 -11.86 9.83 -13.17
CA LEU A 66 -12.45 8.78 -14.02
C LEU A 66 -13.63 9.25 -14.87
N ASN A 67 -14.31 10.32 -14.47
CA ASN A 67 -15.43 10.91 -15.23
C ASN A 67 -15.03 11.40 -16.63
N GLU A 68 -13.74 11.46 -16.96
CA GLU A 68 -13.23 12.00 -18.21
C GLU A 68 -12.79 10.95 -19.25
N SER A 69 -12.64 9.65 -18.93
CA SER A 69 -11.94 8.75 -19.88
C SER A 69 -12.17 7.22 -19.85
N GLN A 70 -12.89 6.61 -18.89
CA GLN A 70 -12.98 5.14 -18.79
C GLN A 70 -14.40 4.63 -18.44
N THR A 71 -14.68 3.36 -18.77
CA THR A 71 -15.89 2.68 -18.30
C THR A 71 -15.78 2.41 -16.79
N PRO A 72 -16.79 2.78 -15.97
CA PRO A 72 -16.66 2.81 -14.50
C PRO A 72 -16.21 1.49 -13.86
N ILE A 73 -16.70 0.36 -14.37
CA ILE A 73 -16.48 -0.99 -13.81
C ILE A 73 -15.01 -1.41 -13.89
N ASN A 74 -14.30 -1.04 -14.96
CA ASN A 74 -12.91 -1.43 -15.13
C ASN A 74 -11.99 -0.63 -14.18
N ALA A 75 -12.30 0.65 -13.97
CA ALA A 75 -11.49 1.53 -13.14
C ALA A 75 -11.55 1.17 -11.65
N GLU A 76 -12.74 0.88 -11.12
CA GLU A 76 -12.91 0.47 -9.72
C GLU A 76 -12.13 -0.82 -9.43
N SER A 77 -12.26 -1.84 -10.30
CA SER A 77 -11.54 -3.11 -10.15
C SER A 77 -10.01 -2.93 -10.24
N LYS A 78 -9.54 -1.98 -11.06
CA LYS A 78 -8.11 -1.68 -11.21
C LYS A 78 -7.54 -0.98 -9.98
N LEU A 79 -8.29 -0.05 -9.40
CA LEU A 79 -7.94 0.60 -8.14
C LEU A 79 -7.91 -0.40 -6.99
N GLU A 80 -8.93 -1.25 -6.86
CA GLU A 80 -8.97 -2.29 -5.83
C GLU A 80 -7.74 -3.20 -5.92
N MET A 81 -7.41 -3.70 -7.10
CA MET A 81 -6.22 -4.54 -7.32
C MET A 81 -4.90 -3.81 -7.02
N CYS A 82 -4.83 -2.52 -7.34
CA CYS A 82 -3.69 -1.65 -7.01
C CYS A 82 -3.51 -1.53 -5.49
N LEU A 83 -4.60 -1.26 -4.77
CA LEU A 83 -4.61 -1.13 -3.32
C LEU A 83 -4.26 -2.46 -2.62
N ILE A 84 -4.84 -3.57 -3.05
CA ILE A 84 -4.51 -4.91 -2.55
C ILE A 84 -3.00 -5.16 -2.65
N SER A 85 -2.43 -4.88 -3.83
CA SER A 85 -1.01 -5.13 -4.09
C SER A 85 -0.12 -4.20 -3.26
N THR A 86 -0.50 -2.91 -3.16
CA THR A 86 0.23 -1.92 -2.36
C THR A 86 0.22 -2.28 -0.88
N PHE A 87 -0.93 -2.73 -0.35
CA PHE A 87 -1.05 -3.11 1.06
C PHE A 87 -0.25 -4.38 1.36
N LYS A 88 -0.18 -5.34 0.42
CA LYS A 88 0.71 -6.50 0.54
C LYS A 88 2.17 -6.07 0.69
N VAL A 89 2.64 -5.08 -0.09
CA VAL A 89 4.00 -4.52 0.05
C VAL A 89 4.16 -3.84 1.41
N GLY A 90 3.20 -2.98 1.81
CA GLY A 90 3.24 -2.29 3.10
C GLY A 90 3.31 -3.26 4.29
N ILE A 91 2.50 -4.32 4.28
CA ILE A 91 2.50 -5.39 5.28
C ILE A 91 3.84 -6.14 5.27
N ALA A 92 4.34 -6.55 4.11
CA ALA A 92 5.60 -7.28 4.02
C ALA A 92 6.82 -6.45 4.48
N CYS A 93 6.83 -5.14 4.21
CA CYS A 93 7.87 -4.22 4.69
C CYS A 93 7.78 -3.98 6.20
N SER A 94 6.57 -4.03 6.78
CA SER A 94 6.32 -3.80 8.21
C SER A 94 6.20 -5.09 9.03
N MET A 95 6.76 -6.21 8.56
CA MET A 95 6.86 -7.42 9.37
C MET A 95 7.82 -7.21 10.55
N ILE A 96 7.43 -7.66 11.74
CA ILE A 96 8.27 -7.56 12.96
C ILE A 96 9.55 -8.41 12.81
N SER A 97 9.39 -9.63 12.29
CA SER A 97 10.50 -10.54 11.99
C SER A 97 11.30 -10.01 10.80
N ILE A 98 12.60 -9.80 11.00
CA ILE A 98 13.52 -9.36 9.93
C ILE A 98 13.59 -10.39 8.81
N LYS A 99 13.46 -11.69 9.12
CA LYS A 99 13.52 -12.78 8.13
C LYS A 99 12.32 -12.78 7.19
N ASP A 100 11.16 -12.33 7.68
CA ASP A 100 9.92 -12.27 6.91
C ASP A 100 9.71 -10.89 6.28
N ARG A 101 10.62 -9.94 6.57
CA ARG A 101 10.53 -8.56 6.09
C ARG A 101 11.06 -8.48 4.66
N MET A 102 10.25 -7.92 3.77
CA MET A 102 10.64 -7.66 2.39
C MET A 102 11.85 -6.70 2.34
N ALA A 103 12.82 -7.00 1.47
CA ALA A 103 13.94 -6.10 1.24
C ALA A 103 13.50 -4.85 0.47
N ILE A 104 14.16 -3.71 0.71
CA ILE A 104 13.77 -2.45 0.07
C ILE A 104 13.89 -2.48 -1.47
N GLY A 105 14.84 -3.25 -1.99
CA GLY A 105 14.99 -3.46 -3.43
C GLY A 105 13.76 -4.13 -4.04
N ASP A 106 13.27 -5.18 -3.39
CA ASP A 106 12.06 -5.91 -3.82
C ASP A 106 10.82 -5.04 -3.70
N ALA A 107 10.69 -4.31 -2.59
CA ALA A 107 9.59 -3.36 -2.38
C ALA A 107 9.56 -2.29 -3.48
N THR A 108 10.72 -1.78 -3.89
CA THR A 108 10.84 -0.79 -4.97
C THR A 108 10.41 -1.38 -6.31
N VAL A 109 10.87 -2.59 -6.64
CA VAL A 109 10.48 -3.28 -7.89
C VAL A 109 8.98 -3.53 -7.92
N GLU A 110 8.40 -4.02 -6.82
CA GLU A 110 6.96 -4.28 -6.73
C GLU A 110 6.13 -3.00 -6.82
N MET A 111 6.53 -1.93 -6.13
CA MET A 111 5.82 -0.64 -6.22
C MET A 111 5.88 -0.03 -7.62
N LEU A 112 7.02 -0.14 -8.32
CA LEU A 112 7.14 0.27 -9.72
C LEU A 112 6.23 -0.56 -10.64
N ARG A 113 6.14 -1.87 -10.40
CA ARG A 113 5.25 -2.77 -11.13
C ARG A 113 3.79 -2.40 -10.91
N ILE A 114 3.37 -2.23 -9.66
CA ILE A 114 2.01 -1.82 -9.27
C ILE A 114 1.64 -0.49 -9.94
N ARG A 115 2.51 0.52 -9.84
CA ARG A 115 2.30 1.83 -10.49
C ARG A 115 2.12 1.68 -12.00
N ASN A 116 3.00 0.96 -12.68
CA ASN A 116 2.93 0.82 -14.13
C ASN A 116 1.66 0.08 -14.57
N SER A 117 1.26 -0.98 -13.85
CA SER A 117 0.01 -1.70 -14.08
C SER A 117 -1.21 -0.79 -13.86
N TYR A 118 -1.21 0.02 -12.80
CA TYR A 118 -2.27 0.97 -12.51
C TYR A 118 -2.38 2.09 -13.56
N MET A 119 -1.25 2.64 -14.00
CA MET A 119 -1.22 3.70 -15.02
C MET A 119 -1.40 3.17 -16.44
N GLY A 120 -1.37 1.85 -16.66
CA GLY A 120 -1.41 1.26 -18.00
C GLY A 120 -0.12 1.50 -18.82
N VAL A 121 0.99 1.83 -18.17
CA VAL A 121 2.29 2.00 -18.83
C VAL A 121 2.87 0.61 -19.07
N GLY A 122 2.70 0.08 -20.28
CA GLY A 122 3.35 -1.16 -20.70
C GLY A 122 4.87 -0.97 -20.70
N ILE A 123 5.59 -1.80 -19.92
CA ILE A 123 7.05 -1.91 -20.05
C ILE A 123 7.30 -2.50 -21.44
N HIS A 124 7.61 -1.65 -22.41
CA HIS A 124 8.23 -2.11 -23.64
C HIS A 124 9.58 -2.68 -23.23
N ALA A 125 9.64 -4.00 -23.09
CA ALA A 125 10.90 -4.72 -23.02
C ALA A 125 11.73 -4.28 -24.22
N ARG A 126 12.79 -3.51 -23.95
CA ARG A 126 13.84 -3.26 -24.92
C ARG A 126 14.57 -4.59 -25.09
N ASN A 127 14.07 -5.42 -26.00
CA ASN A 127 14.87 -6.47 -26.60
C ASN A 127 15.89 -5.78 -27.50
N ASN A 128 17.15 -5.85 -27.10
CA ASN A 128 18.30 -5.60 -27.96
C ASN A 128 18.79 -6.95 -28.49
#